data_AF-A0A4Q8TAR5-F1
#
_entry.id   AF-A0A4Q8TAR5-F1
#
_cell.length_a   1.000
_cell.length_b   1.000
_cell.length_c   1.000
_cell.angle_alpha   90.00
_cell.angle_beta   90.00
_cell.angle_gamma   90.00
#
_symmetry.space_group_name_H-M   'P 1'
#
loop_
_entity.id
_entity.type
_entity.pdbx_description
1 polymer ?
#
loop_
_entity_poly.entity_id
_entity_poly.type
_entity_poly.pdbx_seq_one_letter_code
_entity_poly.pdbx_strand_id
1 'polypeptide(L)'
;MNKLLKFSFSSLLLICTSASYAGDSMLEYYNYDMIAQKVSKGFEPTTNSIKIDNSDIYVSYTTWADTEYSDTDGDDRVVRQNGLSYSKTYGLSMRNRDHGGNLTDWHTIDNNQGDWKYDFDMVLFSFSEEVALTNTKFNYLTGAGNEQQLTVVGFNDIDIFKNASNTVTTWENIASSSAITSVTHKNISRTPQGLGKYEVTYPTLTEAKYWLIGAYNTYFDPNGSMDDFTGSGFKLASLGISRQGENTTTDVNEPGAMALMLMGIGLMLYRRKRLV
;
A
#
# COMPACT_ATOMS: atom_id res chain seq x y z
N MET A 1 -70.65 18.20 53.58
CA MET A 1 -69.46 18.76 52.92
C MET A 1 -68.27 17.84 53.21
N ASN A 2 -67.77 17.12 52.22
CA ASN A 2 -66.42 16.53 52.22
C ASN A 2 -66.08 16.20 50.76
N LYS A 3 -65.20 17.01 50.15
CA LYS A 3 -64.68 16.79 48.79
C LYS A 3 -63.47 15.87 48.89
N LEU A 4 -63.58 14.67 48.31
CA LEU A 4 -62.46 13.75 48.12
C LEU A 4 -61.53 14.30 47.02
N LEU A 5 -60.29 14.64 47.39
CA LEU A 5 -59.18 14.93 46.48
C LEU A 5 -58.85 13.67 45.67
N LYS A 6 -58.93 13.74 44.34
CA LYS A 6 -58.34 12.74 43.46
C LYS A 6 -56.92 13.19 43.10
N PHE A 7 -55.90 12.50 43.62
CA PHE A 7 -54.53 12.63 43.13
C PHE A 7 -54.40 11.84 41.82
N SER A 8 -54.07 12.54 40.72
CA SER A 8 -53.69 11.91 39.46
C SER A 8 -52.17 11.91 39.37
N PHE A 9 -51.56 10.73 39.47
CA PHE A 9 -50.13 10.54 39.18
C PHE A 9 -49.96 10.36 37.67
N SER A 10 -49.53 11.39 36.96
CA SER A 10 -49.02 11.25 35.59
C SER A 10 -47.55 10.89 35.64
N SER A 11 -47.22 9.61 35.45
CA SER A 11 -45.84 9.17 35.23
C SER A 11 -45.41 9.51 33.81
N LEU A 12 -44.51 10.49 33.68
CA LEU A 12 -43.85 10.83 32.42
C LEU A 12 -42.72 9.82 32.18
N LEU A 13 -42.92 8.89 31.26
CA LEU A 13 -41.88 7.92 30.86
C LEU A 13 -40.96 8.61 29.84
N LEU A 14 -39.76 9.00 30.26
CA LEU A 14 -38.73 9.52 29.36
C LEU A 14 -38.14 8.34 28.57
N ILE A 15 -38.47 8.23 27.28
CA ILE A 15 -37.87 7.25 26.38
C ILE A 15 -36.59 7.89 25.82
N CYS A 16 -35.44 7.54 26.39
CA CYS A 16 -34.15 7.85 25.78
C CYS A 16 -33.91 6.85 24.64
N THR A 17 -34.21 7.23 23.40
CA THR A 17 -33.79 6.48 22.21
C THR A 17 -32.32 6.75 21.95
N SER A 18 -31.45 5.78 22.20
CA SER A 18 -30.09 5.79 21.66
C SER A 18 -30.17 5.48 20.16
N ALA A 19 -29.73 6.42 19.32
CA ALA A 19 -29.54 6.15 17.90
C ALA A 19 -28.35 5.20 17.74
N SER A 20 -28.60 3.99 17.24
CA SER A 20 -27.54 3.08 16.79
C SER A 20 -27.09 3.52 15.39
N TYR A 21 -25.86 3.99 15.27
CA TYR A 21 -25.24 4.20 13.97
C TYR A 21 -24.67 2.87 13.46
N ALA A 22 -25.11 2.44 12.28
CA ALA A 22 -24.41 1.42 11.52
C ALA A 22 -23.17 2.10 10.91
N GLY A 23 -21.98 1.67 11.31
CA GLY A 23 -20.73 2.07 10.65
C GLY A 23 -20.64 1.35 9.31
N ASP A 24 -20.66 2.11 8.22
CA ASP A 24 -20.28 1.58 6.91
C ASP A 24 -18.78 1.30 6.93
N SER A 25 -18.36 0.10 6.55
CA SER A 25 -16.94 -0.25 6.39
C SER A 25 -16.42 0.44 5.12
N MET A 26 -16.20 1.75 5.21
CA MET A 26 -15.71 2.55 4.09
C MET A 26 -14.24 2.18 3.81
N LEU A 27 -13.93 1.88 2.54
CA LEU A 27 -12.54 1.78 2.09
C LEU A 27 -11.97 3.20 2.03
N GLU A 28 -11.02 3.51 2.91
CA GLU A 28 -10.37 4.83 2.95
C GLU A 28 -9.10 4.85 2.10
N TYR A 29 -8.88 5.97 1.40
CA TYR A 29 -7.77 6.16 0.46
C TYR A 29 -6.82 7.24 0.97
N TYR A 30 -5.55 6.90 1.05
CA TYR A 30 -4.50 7.78 1.54
C TYR A 30 -3.37 7.92 0.51
N ASN A 31 -2.71 9.08 0.50
CA ASN A 31 -1.57 9.33 -0.37
C ASN A 31 -0.31 9.55 0.48
N TYR A 32 0.69 8.71 0.27
CA TYR A 32 2.01 8.83 0.84
C TYR A 32 2.95 9.62 -0.06
N ASP A 33 3.18 10.88 0.28
CA ASP A 33 4.09 11.77 -0.44
C ASP A 33 5.54 11.60 0.06
N MET A 34 6.39 11.02 -0.79
CA MET A 34 7.80 10.79 -0.48
C MET A 34 8.62 12.09 -0.46
N ILE A 35 8.16 13.13 -1.14
CA ILE A 35 8.79 14.45 -1.17
C ILE A 35 8.61 15.14 0.18
N ALA A 36 7.38 15.16 0.69
CA ALA A 36 7.07 15.86 1.93
C ALA A 36 7.57 15.12 3.18
N GLN A 37 7.60 13.78 3.17
CA GLN A 37 7.66 12.97 4.40
C GLN A 37 9.01 12.28 4.69
N LYS A 38 10.10 12.67 4.01
CA LYS A 38 11.51 12.28 4.30
C LYS A 38 11.69 10.83 4.77
N VAL A 39 11.33 9.88 3.92
CA VAL A 39 11.25 8.46 4.24
C VAL A 39 12.57 7.87 4.77
N SER A 40 12.48 6.88 5.67
CA SER A 40 13.63 6.28 6.35
C SER A 40 14.18 5.11 5.57
N LYS A 41 15.51 5.08 5.41
CA LYS A 41 16.21 3.97 4.76
C LYS A 41 16.39 2.84 5.76
N GLY A 42 15.90 1.65 5.42
CA GLY A 42 16.00 0.44 6.24
C GLY A 42 14.85 -0.52 5.96
N PHE A 43 14.96 -1.73 6.52
CA PHE A 43 13.89 -2.73 6.45
C PHE A 43 12.76 -2.49 7.45
N GLU A 44 13.06 -1.79 8.55
CA GLU A 44 12.15 -1.67 9.68
C GLU A 44 11.45 -0.29 9.67
N PRO A 45 10.11 -0.27 9.58
CA PRO A 45 9.32 0.97 9.55
C PRO A 45 9.23 1.59 10.95
N THR A 46 10.19 2.46 11.28
CA THR A 46 10.39 2.91 12.68
C THR A 46 10.29 4.41 12.92
N THR A 47 10.38 5.25 11.87
CA THR A 47 10.59 6.70 12.07
C THR A 47 9.64 7.62 11.31
N ASN A 48 9.12 7.20 10.16
CA ASN A 48 8.19 8.02 9.38
C ASN A 48 6.83 7.33 9.32
N SER A 49 5.78 8.03 9.75
CA SER A 49 4.41 7.54 9.68
C SER A 49 3.56 8.35 8.70
N ILE A 50 2.64 7.65 8.04
CA ILE A 50 1.44 8.21 7.42
C ILE A 50 0.27 8.01 8.36
N LYS A 51 -0.61 9.00 8.43
CA LYS A 51 -1.87 8.83 9.16
C LYS A 51 -2.90 8.16 8.26
N ILE A 52 -3.42 7.02 8.73
CA ILE A 52 -4.49 6.25 8.12
C ILE A 52 -5.52 5.96 9.24
N ASP A 53 -6.72 6.52 9.11
CA ASP A 53 -7.84 6.44 10.07
C ASP A 53 -7.45 6.85 11.50
N ASN A 54 -6.71 7.96 11.63
CA ASN A 54 -6.11 8.44 12.89
C ASN A 54 -5.05 7.53 13.53
N SER A 55 -4.67 6.42 12.89
CA SER A 55 -3.53 5.58 13.28
C SER A 55 -2.29 5.94 12.48
N ASP A 56 -1.12 5.88 13.13
CA ASP A 56 0.17 6.10 12.49
C ASP A 56 0.67 4.78 11.86
N ILE A 57 0.65 4.68 10.53
CA ILE A 57 1.27 3.58 9.79
C ILE A 57 2.68 3.98 9.41
N TYR A 58 3.68 3.27 9.91
CA TYR A 58 5.08 3.56 9.65
C TYR A 58 5.53 2.97 8.33
N VAL A 59 6.43 3.67 7.63
CA VAL A 59 6.99 3.26 6.34
C VAL A 59 8.50 3.42 6.33
N SER A 60 9.19 2.41 5.79
CA SER A 60 10.60 2.45 5.44
C SER A 60 10.82 1.89 4.03
N TYR A 61 11.99 2.11 3.44
CA TYR A 61 12.36 1.47 2.18
C TYR A 61 13.80 0.98 2.16
N THR A 62 14.04 0.02 1.27
CA THR A 62 15.36 -0.37 0.77
C THR A 62 15.36 -0.37 -0.75
N THR A 63 16.53 -0.35 -1.36
CA THR A 63 16.70 -0.25 -2.82
C THR A 63 17.60 -1.37 -3.30
N TRP A 64 17.25 -2.00 -4.42
CA TRP A 64 17.81 -3.25 -4.88
C TRP A 64 18.06 -3.20 -6.37
N ALA A 65 19.24 -3.60 -6.78
CA ALA A 65 19.67 -3.63 -8.18
C ALA A 65 20.73 -4.72 -8.36
N ASP A 66 20.85 -5.23 -9.58
CA ASP A 66 21.87 -6.20 -10.00
C ASP A 66 23.05 -5.54 -10.75
N THR A 67 23.14 -4.21 -10.69
CA THR A 67 24.10 -3.34 -11.39
C THR A 67 25.53 -3.35 -10.81
N GLU A 68 26.12 -4.49 -10.44
CA GLU A 68 27.51 -4.53 -9.94
C GLU A 68 28.52 -4.63 -11.10
N TYR A 69 29.40 -3.62 -11.21
CA TYR A 69 30.46 -3.59 -12.22
C TYR A 69 31.56 -4.60 -11.90
N SER A 70 31.46 -5.80 -12.45
CA SER A 70 32.61 -6.67 -12.70
C SER A 70 32.49 -7.30 -14.08
N ASP A 71 33.27 -6.78 -15.04
CA ASP A 71 33.39 -7.33 -16.40
C ASP A 71 34.05 -8.73 -16.42
N THR A 72 34.47 -9.26 -15.26
CA THR A 72 35.16 -10.56 -15.16
C THR A 72 34.37 -11.64 -14.44
N ASP A 73 33.35 -11.31 -13.64
CA ASP A 73 32.86 -12.25 -12.62
C ASP A 73 31.43 -12.77 -12.83
N GLY A 74 30.69 -12.29 -13.84
CA GLY A 74 29.30 -12.72 -14.07
C GLY A 74 28.35 -12.36 -12.92
N ASP A 75 28.75 -11.40 -12.08
CA ASP A 75 28.05 -10.95 -10.87
C ASP A 75 26.94 -9.92 -11.16
N ASP A 76 26.79 -9.47 -12.42
CA ASP A 76 25.73 -8.50 -12.81
C ASP A 76 24.29 -9.03 -12.69
N ARG A 77 24.14 -10.29 -12.27
CA ARG A 77 22.85 -10.92 -12.01
C ARG A 77 22.53 -10.98 -10.52
N VAL A 78 23.48 -10.60 -9.67
CA VAL A 78 23.35 -10.70 -8.22
C VAL A 78 22.77 -9.40 -7.69
N VAL A 79 21.59 -9.54 -7.11
CA VAL A 79 20.83 -8.45 -6.52
C VAL A 79 21.50 -8.00 -5.23
N ARG A 80 21.86 -6.72 -5.18
CA ARG A 80 22.50 -6.06 -4.05
C ARG A 80 21.75 -4.80 -3.66
N GLN A 81 21.96 -4.37 -2.41
CA GLN A 81 21.39 -3.11 -1.95
C GLN A 81 22.10 -1.93 -2.63
N ASN A 82 21.33 -1.07 -3.31
CA ASN A 82 21.86 0.02 -4.12
C ASN A 82 21.90 1.37 -3.38
N GLY A 83 22.55 2.38 -3.98
CA GLY A 83 22.54 3.77 -3.53
C GLY A 83 21.18 4.43 -3.79
N LEU A 84 20.73 5.23 -2.84
CA LEU A 84 19.52 6.03 -3.01
C LEU A 84 19.89 7.49 -3.29
N SER A 85 19.21 8.08 -4.26
CA SER A 85 19.19 9.52 -4.47
C SER A 85 17.78 10.07 -4.25
N TYR A 86 17.68 11.29 -3.72
CA TYR A 86 16.40 11.95 -3.51
C TYR A 86 16.44 13.36 -4.09
N SER A 87 15.40 13.69 -4.85
CA SER A 87 15.17 15.03 -5.39
C SER A 87 13.90 15.62 -4.78
N LYS A 88 14.00 16.83 -4.24
CA LYS A 88 12.81 17.60 -3.82
C LYS A 88 11.84 17.88 -4.97
N THR A 89 12.33 17.86 -6.22
CA THR A 89 11.54 18.15 -7.41
C THR A 89 10.94 16.87 -8.00
N TYR A 90 11.75 15.81 -8.06
CA TYR A 90 11.38 14.60 -8.81
C TYR A 90 11.04 13.39 -7.93
N GLY A 91 11.26 13.46 -6.62
CA GLY A 91 11.02 12.36 -5.70
C GLY A 91 12.20 11.40 -5.57
N LEU A 92 11.88 10.15 -5.27
CA LEU A 92 12.81 9.06 -5.02
C LEU A 92 13.45 8.57 -6.33
N SER A 93 14.75 8.32 -6.27
CA SER A 93 15.57 7.87 -7.38
C SER A 93 16.64 6.90 -6.89
N MET A 94 17.20 6.10 -7.79
CA MET A 94 18.32 5.23 -7.48
C MET A 94 19.59 5.75 -8.14
N ARG A 95 20.74 5.36 -7.58
CA ARG A 95 22.05 5.61 -8.16
C ARG A 95 22.77 4.29 -8.22
N ASN A 96 23.03 3.81 -9.43
CA ASN A 96 23.60 2.50 -9.66
C ASN A 96 25.07 2.45 -9.23
N ARG A 97 25.48 1.31 -8.67
CA ARG A 97 26.81 1.14 -8.05
C ARG A 97 27.94 1.12 -9.09
N ASP A 98 27.64 0.64 -10.27
CA ASP A 98 28.48 0.62 -11.46
C ASP A 98 28.67 2.00 -12.12
N HIS A 99 27.83 2.98 -11.78
CA HIS A 99 27.91 4.32 -12.36
C HIS A 99 28.98 5.20 -11.69
N GLY A 100 30.25 4.87 -11.96
CA GLY A 100 31.46 5.61 -11.57
C GLY A 100 32.15 6.30 -12.76
N GLY A 101 32.83 7.43 -12.51
CA GLY A 101 33.66 8.12 -13.52
C GLY A 101 32.92 9.23 -14.31
N ASN A 102 33.18 9.32 -15.63
CA ASN A 102 32.62 10.33 -16.55
C ASN A 102 31.23 9.97 -17.12
N LEU A 103 30.63 8.85 -16.68
CA LEU A 103 29.33 8.42 -17.14
C LEU A 103 28.23 9.26 -16.48
N THR A 104 27.25 9.73 -17.25
CA THR A 104 26.14 10.56 -16.75
C THR A 104 25.02 9.64 -16.26
N ASP A 105 24.75 9.62 -14.96
CA ASP A 105 23.63 8.88 -14.36
C ASP A 105 22.42 9.82 -14.30
N TRP A 106 21.29 9.42 -14.88
CA TRP A 106 20.04 10.18 -14.77
C TRP A 106 19.36 9.98 -13.41
N HIS A 107 19.90 9.09 -12.59
CA HIS A 107 19.40 8.66 -11.29
C HIS A 107 17.93 8.28 -11.39
N THR A 108 17.62 7.33 -12.26
CA THR A 108 16.28 6.78 -12.40
C THR A 108 16.17 5.46 -11.65
N ILE A 109 14.94 5.03 -11.39
CA ILE A 109 14.64 3.62 -11.14
C ILE A 109 14.30 3.11 -12.52
N ASP A 110 15.19 2.33 -13.12
CA ASP A 110 15.06 1.92 -14.50
C ASP A 110 15.29 0.42 -14.71
N ASN A 111 14.95 0.01 -15.92
CA ASN A 111 15.51 -1.19 -16.50
C ASN A 111 16.37 -0.77 -17.68
N ASN A 112 17.47 -1.47 -17.93
CA ASN A 112 18.35 -1.16 -19.05
C ASN A 112 18.71 -2.42 -19.82
N GLN A 113 18.82 -2.26 -21.15
CA GLN A 113 19.27 -3.30 -22.08
C GLN A 113 20.65 -2.95 -22.70
N GLY A 114 21.19 -1.77 -22.38
CA GLY A 114 22.52 -1.35 -22.81
C GLY A 114 23.64 -2.17 -22.17
N ASP A 115 24.70 -2.46 -22.94
CA ASP A 115 25.88 -3.26 -22.55
C ASP A 115 25.71 -4.79 -22.43
N TRP A 116 24.72 -5.37 -23.13
CA TRP A 116 24.46 -6.84 -23.14
C TRP A 116 24.02 -7.40 -21.78
N LYS A 117 23.56 -6.52 -20.90
CA LYS A 117 23.19 -6.79 -19.52
C LYS A 117 21.77 -6.29 -19.29
N TYR A 118 21.02 -7.05 -18.51
CA TYR A 118 19.64 -6.73 -18.15
C TYR A 118 19.63 -6.29 -16.71
N ASP A 119 19.65 -4.98 -16.52
CA ASP A 119 19.71 -4.38 -15.19
C ASP A 119 18.30 -3.99 -14.75
N PHE A 120 17.94 -4.27 -13.49
CA PHE A 120 16.65 -3.87 -12.94
C PHE A 120 16.80 -3.17 -11.60
N ASP A 121 16.24 -1.97 -11.51
CA ASP A 121 16.13 -1.22 -10.27
C ASP A 121 14.77 -1.40 -9.61
N MET A 122 14.79 -1.71 -8.32
CA MET A 122 13.59 -1.89 -7.50
C MET A 122 13.71 -1.22 -6.13
N VAL A 123 12.59 -0.71 -5.63
CA VAL A 123 12.45 -0.16 -4.28
C VAL A 123 11.50 -1.06 -3.48
N LEU A 124 11.99 -1.58 -2.36
CA LEU A 124 11.19 -2.37 -1.42
C LEU A 124 10.68 -1.46 -0.31
N PHE A 125 9.38 -1.19 -0.28
CA PHE A 125 8.69 -0.51 0.82
C PHE A 125 8.26 -1.51 1.87
N SER A 126 8.50 -1.18 3.14
CA SER A 126 8.09 -1.97 4.30
C SER A 126 7.17 -1.12 5.17
N PHE A 127 5.99 -1.65 5.45
CA PHE A 127 4.93 -1.00 6.23
C PHE A 127 4.79 -1.68 7.59
N SER A 128 4.40 -0.91 8.62
CA SER A 128 4.15 -1.48 9.96
C SER A 128 2.92 -2.39 10.02
N GLU A 129 2.02 -2.26 9.04
CA GLU A 129 0.75 -2.98 8.90
C GLU A 129 0.57 -3.46 7.46
N GLU A 130 -0.36 -4.40 7.26
CA GLU A 130 -0.76 -4.83 5.91
C GLU A 130 -1.58 -3.73 5.25
N VAL A 131 -1.20 -3.39 4.01
CA VAL A 131 -1.89 -2.36 3.23
C VAL A 131 -2.01 -2.78 1.76
N ALA A 132 -3.04 -2.30 1.09
CA ALA A 132 -3.20 -2.46 -0.36
C ALA A 132 -2.75 -1.18 -1.08
N LEU A 133 -1.98 -1.34 -2.16
CA LEU A 133 -1.65 -0.21 -3.03
C LEU A 133 -2.81 0.08 -3.98
N THR A 134 -3.16 1.36 -4.09
CA THR A 134 -4.24 1.85 -4.95
C THR A 134 -3.71 2.60 -6.17
N ASN A 135 -2.61 3.35 -6.01
CA ASN A 135 -1.90 3.95 -7.12
C ASN A 135 -0.41 4.18 -6.81
N THR A 136 0.33 4.51 -7.86
CA THR A 136 1.71 5.03 -7.76
C THR A 136 1.85 6.20 -8.70
N LYS A 137 2.47 7.28 -8.22
CA LYS A 137 2.69 8.50 -8.99
C LYS A 137 4.17 8.77 -9.19
N PHE A 138 4.50 9.35 -10.34
CA PHE A 138 5.86 9.65 -10.74
C PHE A 138 5.97 11.09 -11.23
N ASN A 139 7.12 11.72 -10.97
CA ASN A 139 7.41 13.08 -11.42
C ASN A 139 8.32 13.12 -12.65
N TYR A 140 8.89 11.97 -13.02
CA TYR A 140 9.77 11.82 -14.17
C TYR A 140 9.53 10.45 -14.80
N LEU A 141 9.57 10.42 -16.13
CA LEU A 141 9.45 9.21 -16.93
C LEU A 141 10.25 9.38 -18.22
N THR A 142 11.14 8.42 -18.51
CA THR A 142 11.92 8.30 -19.74
C THR A 142 11.79 6.88 -20.30
N GLY A 143 12.15 6.69 -21.57
CA GLY A 143 12.10 5.38 -22.22
C GLY A 143 10.69 4.78 -22.32
N ALA A 144 9.67 5.64 -22.35
CA ALA A 144 8.28 5.20 -22.30
C ALA A 144 7.68 4.97 -23.67
N GLY A 145 7.41 3.69 -24.00
CA GLY A 145 6.56 3.26 -25.11
C GLY A 145 5.21 2.69 -24.65
N ASN A 146 4.70 1.70 -25.39
CA ASN A 146 3.41 1.04 -25.13
C ASN A 146 3.56 -0.31 -24.39
N GLU A 147 4.78 -0.67 -24.04
CA GLU A 147 5.19 -1.84 -23.28
C GLU A 147 4.96 -1.68 -21.77
N GLN A 148 5.07 -2.77 -21.03
CA GLN A 148 5.07 -2.76 -19.57
C GLN A 148 6.30 -2.01 -19.06
N GLN A 149 6.08 -1.14 -18.08
CA GLN A 149 7.12 -0.21 -17.59
C GLN A 149 7.36 -0.33 -16.09
N LEU A 150 6.41 -0.93 -15.37
CA LEU A 150 6.39 -1.00 -13.93
C LEU A 150 6.10 -2.43 -13.49
N THR A 151 6.86 -2.91 -12.52
CA THR A 151 6.59 -4.13 -11.76
C THR A 151 6.25 -3.76 -10.32
N VAL A 152 5.17 -4.35 -9.81
CA VAL A 152 4.74 -4.24 -8.42
C VAL A 152 4.53 -5.64 -7.87
N VAL A 153 5.20 -5.95 -6.75
CA VAL A 153 5.16 -7.26 -6.12
C VAL A 153 4.87 -7.11 -4.63
N GLY A 154 3.84 -7.81 -4.16
CA GLY A 154 3.54 -7.93 -2.73
C GLY A 154 4.27 -9.12 -2.13
N PHE A 155 4.77 -8.97 -0.89
CA PHE A 155 5.40 -10.04 -0.13
C PHE A 155 4.83 -10.13 1.29
N ASN A 156 4.75 -11.35 1.81
CA ASN A 156 4.47 -11.63 3.23
C ASN A 156 5.74 -11.61 4.10
N ASP A 157 6.90 -11.83 3.50
CA ASP A 157 8.21 -11.86 4.15
C ASP A 157 9.30 -11.41 3.17
N ILE A 158 10.36 -10.81 3.69
CA ILE A 158 11.47 -10.20 2.98
C ILE A 158 12.83 -10.74 3.44
N ASP A 159 12.88 -11.89 4.13
CA ASP A 159 14.12 -12.52 4.58
C ASP A 159 15.12 -12.74 3.43
N ILE A 160 14.64 -12.98 2.20
CA ILE A 160 15.53 -13.10 1.03
C ILE A 160 16.34 -11.81 0.80
N PHE A 161 15.73 -10.64 0.97
CA PHE A 161 16.41 -9.35 0.86
C PHE A 161 17.33 -9.11 2.06
N LYS A 162 16.88 -9.43 3.28
CA LYS A 162 17.70 -9.30 4.50
C LYS A 162 18.98 -10.15 4.42
N ASN A 163 18.91 -11.31 3.76
CA ASN A 163 20.01 -12.25 3.60
C ASN A 163 20.84 -12.06 2.32
N ALA A 164 20.44 -11.17 1.41
CA ALA A 164 21.12 -10.94 0.12
C ALA A 164 22.57 -10.43 0.25
N SER A 165 22.96 -9.88 1.41
CA SER A 165 24.36 -9.53 1.69
C SER A 165 25.25 -10.75 1.99
N ASN A 166 24.65 -11.86 2.44
CA ASN A 166 25.36 -13.07 2.88
C ASN A 166 25.20 -14.25 1.92
N THR A 167 24.35 -14.11 0.91
CA THR A 167 24.01 -15.16 -0.06
C THR A 167 24.02 -14.58 -1.46
N VAL A 168 24.37 -15.40 -2.45
CA VAL A 168 24.21 -15.02 -3.86
C VAL A 168 22.71 -15.09 -4.17
N THR A 169 22.08 -13.93 -4.34
CA THR A 169 20.65 -13.79 -4.59
C THR A 169 20.46 -13.11 -5.94
N THR A 170 19.69 -13.71 -6.84
CA THR A 170 19.34 -13.13 -8.15
C THR A 170 17.87 -12.72 -8.21
N TRP A 171 17.48 -11.97 -9.25
CA TRP A 171 16.05 -11.69 -9.49
C TRP A 171 15.23 -12.96 -9.71
N GLU A 172 15.79 -14.00 -10.33
CA GLU A 172 15.16 -15.30 -10.48
C GLU A 172 14.88 -15.96 -9.11
N ASN A 173 15.83 -15.88 -8.17
CA ASN A 173 15.62 -16.40 -6.81
C ASN A 173 14.50 -15.64 -6.09
N ILE A 174 14.45 -14.32 -6.25
CA ILE A 174 13.42 -13.47 -5.65
C ILE A 174 12.06 -13.76 -6.27
N ALA A 175 11.97 -13.82 -7.60
CA ALA A 175 10.74 -14.12 -8.33
C ALA A 175 10.20 -15.54 -8.07
N SER A 176 11.07 -16.47 -7.69
CA SER A 176 10.69 -17.84 -7.29
C SER A 176 10.31 -17.97 -5.82
N SER A 177 10.35 -16.87 -5.04
CA SER A 177 10.07 -16.91 -3.61
C SER A 177 8.61 -17.25 -3.31
N SER A 178 8.39 -18.21 -2.41
CA SER A 178 7.05 -18.53 -1.89
C SER A 178 6.45 -17.42 -1.01
N ALA A 179 7.23 -16.38 -0.68
CA ALA A 179 6.75 -15.23 0.08
C ALA A 179 5.97 -14.22 -0.78
N ILE A 180 6.02 -14.34 -2.11
CA ILE A 180 5.26 -13.47 -3.02
C ILE A 180 3.76 -13.74 -2.87
N THR A 181 2.99 -12.68 -2.65
CA THR A 181 1.53 -12.74 -2.54
C THR A 181 0.83 -12.29 -3.81
N SER A 182 1.43 -11.36 -4.54
CA SER A 182 0.87 -10.81 -5.78
C SER A 182 1.97 -10.22 -6.65
N VAL A 183 1.75 -10.27 -7.96
CA VAL A 183 2.59 -9.63 -8.98
C VAL A 183 1.67 -8.87 -9.91
N THR A 184 2.07 -7.66 -10.31
CA THR A 184 1.33 -6.85 -11.27
C THR A 184 2.30 -6.03 -12.11
N HIS A 185 2.09 -6.08 -13.43
CA HIS A 185 2.82 -5.26 -14.39
C HIS A 185 1.90 -4.22 -15.02
N LYS A 186 2.41 -3.00 -15.23
CA LYS A 186 1.61 -1.88 -15.73
C LYS A 186 2.41 -0.97 -16.67
N ASN A 187 1.67 -0.36 -17.58
CA ASN A 187 2.14 0.79 -18.35
C ASN A 187 1.87 2.06 -17.53
N ILE A 188 2.80 3.00 -17.55
CA ILE A 188 2.67 4.25 -16.83
C ILE A 188 1.89 5.22 -17.70
N SER A 189 0.69 5.60 -17.24
CA SER A 189 -0.17 6.49 -18.01
C SER A 189 0.40 7.91 -18.02
N ARG A 190 0.48 8.49 -19.22
CA ARG A 190 0.82 9.90 -19.42
C ARG A 190 -0.43 10.76 -19.24
N THR A 191 -0.46 11.64 -18.23
CA THR A 191 -1.36 12.80 -18.25
C THR A 191 -0.65 14.03 -18.85
N PRO A 192 -1.37 15.01 -19.44
CA PRO A 192 -0.74 16.08 -20.22
C PRO A 192 0.17 17.01 -19.39
N GLN A 193 1.48 17.00 -19.72
CA GLN A 193 2.61 17.90 -19.37
C GLN A 193 2.73 18.48 -17.94
N GLY A 194 3.68 18.00 -17.11
CA GLY A 194 4.13 18.63 -15.84
C GLY A 194 4.60 17.61 -14.77
N LEU A 195 5.02 18.06 -13.58
CA LEU A 195 5.37 17.18 -12.44
C LEU A 195 4.09 16.55 -11.84
N GLY A 196 4.19 15.31 -11.34
CA GLY A 196 3.07 14.58 -10.73
C GLY A 196 2.05 14.04 -11.73
N LYS A 197 2.44 13.91 -13.00
CA LYS A 197 1.52 13.64 -14.13
C LYS A 197 1.65 12.24 -14.73
N TYR A 198 2.49 11.41 -14.15
CA TYR A 198 2.58 10.01 -14.47
C TYR A 198 1.95 9.23 -13.33
N GLU A 199 0.98 8.38 -13.65
CA GLU A 199 0.27 7.60 -12.65
C GLU A 199 -0.03 6.20 -13.17
N VAL A 200 0.00 5.25 -12.25
CA VAL A 200 -0.58 3.93 -12.42
C VAL A 200 -1.61 3.74 -11.33
N THR A 201 -2.83 3.39 -11.71
CA THR A 201 -3.87 2.96 -10.78
C THR A 201 -3.95 1.44 -10.82
N TYR A 202 -4.05 0.83 -9.64
CA TYR A 202 -4.17 -0.61 -9.51
C TYR A 202 -5.64 -1.02 -9.35
N PRO A 203 -6.03 -2.22 -9.83
CA PRO A 203 -7.22 -2.86 -9.30
C PRO A 203 -7.03 -3.11 -7.79
N THR A 204 -8.07 -3.56 -7.08
CA THR A 204 -7.92 -3.97 -5.69
C THR A 204 -6.85 -5.06 -5.56
N LEU A 205 -5.68 -4.67 -5.05
CA LEU A 205 -4.59 -5.60 -4.75
C LEU A 205 -4.81 -6.24 -3.39
N THR A 206 -4.27 -7.44 -3.21
CA THR A 206 -4.24 -8.10 -1.89
C THR A 206 -3.33 -7.30 -0.96
N GLU A 207 -3.74 -7.09 0.29
CA GLU A 207 -2.93 -6.37 1.26
C GLU A 207 -1.60 -7.12 1.52
N ALA A 208 -0.52 -6.36 1.70
CA ALA A 208 0.79 -6.90 2.04
C ALA A 208 1.54 -5.91 2.93
N LYS A 209 2.45 -6.41 3.77
CA LYS A 209 3.36 -5.56 4.57
C LYS A 209 4.52 -5.03 3.75
N TYR A 210 4.86 -5.70 2.67
CA TYR A 210 6.05 -5.42 1.88
C TYR A 210 5.68 -5.31 0.41
N TRP A 211 6.10 -4.21 -0.21
CA TRP A 211 5.81 -3.92 -1.61
C TRP A 211 7.10 -3.59 -2.35
N LEU A 212 7.50 -4.44 -3.29
CA LEU A 212 8.60 -4.19 -4.21
C LEU A 212 8.05 -3.48 -5.44
N ILE A 213 8.58 -2.31 -5.75
CA ILE A 213 8.13 -1.44 -6.85
C ILE A 213 9.35 -0.98 -7.63
N GLY A 214 9.38 -1.24 -8.93
CA GLY A 214 10.49 -0.85 -9.78
C GLY A 214 10.16 -0.94 -11.26
N ALA A 215 11.15 -0.73 -12.11
CA ALA A 215 10.97 -0.82 -13.55
C ALA A 215 10.45 -2.21 -13.95
N TYR A 216 9.96 -2.36 -15.17
CA TYR A 216 9.45 -3.66 -15.59
C TYR A 216 10.57 -4.71 -15.53
N ASN A 217 10.32 -5.81 -14.82
CA ASN A 217 11.28 -6.88 -14.57
C ASN A 217 10.64 -8.19 -14.98
N THR A 218 11.21 -8.74 -16.04
CA THR A 218 10.72 -9.91 -16.77
C THR A 218 10.84 -11.20 -15.95
N TYR A 219 11.71 -11.26 -14.94
CA TYR A 219 11.79 -12.43 -14.04
C TYR A 219 10.49 -12.65 -13.26
N PHE A 220 9.71 -11.58 -13.02
CA PHE A 220 8.40 -11.68 -12.38
C PHE A 220 7.25 -11.92 -13.38
N ASP A 221 7.50 -11.87 -14.69
CA ASP A 221 6.50 -12.09 -15.72
C ASP A 221 6.72 -13.46 -16.41
N PRO A 222 5.98 -14.51 -16.02
CA PRO A 222 6.14 -15.83 -16.63
C PRO A 222 5.71 -15.87 -18.10
N ASN A 223 5.01 -14.84 -18.61
CA ASN A 223 4.61 -14.73 -20.01
C ASN A 223 5.49 -13.74 -20.79
N GLY A 224 6.37 -13.00 -20.11
CA GLY A 224 7.28 -12.04 -20.71
C GLY A 224 8.53 -12.71 -21.27
N SER A 225 9.07 -12.15 -22.33
CA SER A 225 10.42 -12.40 -22.83
C SER A 225 11.40 -11.42 -22.22
N MET A 226 12.67 -11.81 -22.12
CA MET A 226 13.75 -10.91 -21.72
C MET A 226 13.92 -9.70 -22.68
N ASP A 227 13.39 -9.81 -23.90
CA ASP A 227 13.39 -8.75 -24.91
C ASP A 227 12.15 -7.83 -24.86
N ASP A 228 11.20 -8.05 -23.92
CA ASP A 228 9.91 -7.34 -23.88
C ASP A 228 9.98 -5.95 -23.23
N PHE A 229 11.18 -5.44 -22.95
CA PHE A 229 11.40 -4.10 -22.41
C PHE A 229 12.45 -3.32 -23.19
N THR A 230 12.27 -2.00 -23.22
CA THR A 230 13.01 -1.08 -24.10
C THR A 230 13.92 -0.10 -23.35
N GLY A 231 13.93 -0.18 -22.02
CA GLY A 231 14.69 0.71 -21.15
C GLY A 231 13.89 1.89 -20.60
N SER A 232 12.86 1.60 -19.81
CA SER A 232 12.04 2.59 -19.11
C SER A 232 12.69 3.03 -17.80
N GLY A 233 12.61 4.32 -17.49
CA GLY A 233 13.14 4.87 -16.23
C GLY A 233 12.25 5.94 -15.62
N PHE A 234 12.09 5.94 -14.30
CA PHE A 234 11.23 6.90 -13.60
C PHE A 234 11.77 7.35 -12.25
N LYS A 235 11.11 8.36 -11.66
CA LYS A 235 11.35 8.82 -10.29
C LYS A 235 10.04 8.82 -9.51
N LEU A 236 9.99 8.05 -8.42
CA LEU A 236 8.78 7.82 -7.63
C LEU A 236 8.45 9.06 -6.80
N ALA A 237 7.21 9.53 -6.91
CA ALA A 237 6.74 10.69 -6.16
C ALA A 237 5.89 10.30 -4.96
N SER A 238 4.93 9.38 -5.17
CA SER A 238 3.99 9.02 -4.11
C SER A 238 3.34 7.64 -4.30
N LEU A 239 2.81 7.08 -3.22
CA LEU A 239 2.00 5.85 -3.21
C LEU A 239 0.60 6.11 -2.67
N GLY A 240 -0.41 5.68 -3.40
CA GLY A 240 -1.77 5.56 -2.92
C GLY A 240 -1.93 4.26 -2.14
N ILE A 241 -2.50 4.34 -0.95
CA ILE A 241 -2.63 3.22 -0.01
C ILE A 241 -4.06 3.17 0.51
N SER A 242 -4.61 1.97 0.64
CA SER A 242 -5.87 1.71 1.34
C SER A 242 -5.71 0.57 2.33
N ARG A 243 -6.58 0.55 3.32
CA ARG A 243 -6.70 -0.52 4.32
C ARG A 243 -8.16 -0.90 4.46
N GLN A 244 -8.48 -2.17 4.68
CA GLN A 244 -9.78 -2.54 5.23
C GLN A 244 -9.92 -1.98 6.64
N GLY A 245 -10.90 -1.10 6.88
CA GLY A 245 -11.15 -0.58 8.21
C GLY A 245 -11.40 -1.73 9.20
N GLU A 246 -10.85 -1.62 10.42
CA GLU A 246 -11.20 -2.56 11.49
C GLU A 246 -12.71 -2.50 11.70
N ASN A 247 -13.37 -3.66 11.67
CA ASN A 247 -14.71 -3.79 12.22
C ASN A 247 -14.61 -3.45 13.71
N THR A 248 -14.89 -2.20 14.07
CA THR A 248 -15.31 -1.91 15.43
C THR A 248 -16.63 -2.65 15.62
N THR A 249 -16.57 -3.85 16.17
CA THR A 249 -17.73 -4.50 16.76
C THR A 249 -18.17 -3.58 17.88
N THR A 250 -19.05 -2.64 17.56
CA THR A 250 -19.82 -1.96 18.59
C THR A 250 -20.62 -3.06 19.25
N ASP A 251 -20.16 -3.50 20.43
CA ASP A 251 -20.95 -4.33 21.32
C ASP A 251 -22.30 -3.63 21.45
N VAL A 252 -23.33 -4.25 20.88
CA VAL A 252 -24.68 -3.74 20.99
C VAL A 252 -25.02 -3.86 22.46
N ASN A 253 -24.98 -2.74 23.18
CA ASN A 253 -25.55 -2.69 24.51
C ASN A 253 -27.06 -2.97 24.35
N GLU A 254 -27.46 -4.20 24.69
CA GLU A 254 -28.85 -4.69 24.64
C GLU A 254 -29.76 -4.29 25.84
N PRO A 255 -29.54 -3.23 26.66
CA PRO A 255 -30.62 -2.77 27.53
C PRO A 255 -31.88 -2.34 26.75
N GLY A 256 -31.73 -1.86 25.51
CA GLY A 256 -32.84 -1.35 24.68
C GLY A 256 -33.66 -2.43 23.98
N ALA A 257 -33.03 -3.49 23.48
CA ALA A 257 -33.71 -4.56 22.75
C ALA A 257 -34.64 -5.37 23.67
N MET A 258 -34.19 -5.65 24.90
CA MET A 258 -35.02 -6.27 25.94
C MET A 258 -36.19 -5.39 26.35
N ALA A 259 -36.01 -4.07 26.44
CA ALA A 259 -37.10 -3.15 26.76
C ALA A 259 -38.18 -3.10 25.66
N LEU A 260 -37.78 -3.13 24.39
CA LEU A 260 -38.71 -3.20 23.24
C LEU A 260 -39.44 -4.54 23.19
N MET A 261 -38.75 -5.65 23.46
CA MET A 261 -39.37 -6.97 23.52
C MET A 261 -40.38 -7.07 24.68
N LEU A 262 -40.02 -6.55 25.86
CA LEU A 262 -40.92 -6.50 27.02
C LEU A 262 -42.12 -5.57 26.79
N MET A 263 -41.94 -4.44 26.10
CA MET A 263 -43.05 -3.57 25.68
C MET A 263 -43.97 -4.26 24.68
N GLY A 264 -43.42 -4.99 23.70
CA GLY A 264 -44.20 -5.76 22.73
C GLY A 264 -45.06 -6.84 23.39
N ILE A 265 -44.49 -7.57 24.36
CA ILE A 265 -45.22 -8.58 25.14
C ILE A 265 -46.29 -7.92 26.03
N GLY A 266 -45.96 -6.81 26.69
CA GLY A 266 -46.90 -6.06 27.53
C GLY A 266 -48.12 -5.55 26.76
N LEU A 267 -47.92 -5.04 25.54
CA LEU A 267 -49.01 -4.60 24.66
C LEU A 267 -49.88 -5.76 24.18
N MET A 268 -49.29 -6.93 23.86
CA MET A 268 -50.06 -8.12 23.51
C MET A 268 -50.93 -8.62 24.67
N LEU A 269 -50.38 -8.65 25.89
CA LEU A 269 -51.12 -9.04 27.09
C LEU A 269 -52.22 -8.02 27.43
N TYR A 270 -51.99 -6.73 27.21
CA TYR A 270 -53.01 -5.69 27.40
C TYR A 270 -54.17 -5.84 26.41
N ARG A 271 -53.91 -6.17 25.14
CA ARG A 271 -54.96 -6.44 24.14
C ARG A 271 -55.81 -7.67 24.49
N ARG A 272 -55.21 -8.70 25.10
CA ARG A 272 -55.95 -9.88 25.57
C ARG A 272 -56.93 -9.58 26.71
N LYS A 273 -56.66 -8.58 27.56
CA LYS A 273 -57.55 -8.19 28.66
C LYS A 273 -58.72 -7.28 28.25
N ARG A 274 -58.76 -6.78 27.01
CA ARG A 274 -59.89 -6.00 26.46
C ARG A 274 -60.88 -6.82 25.62
N LEU A 275 -60.63 -8.12 25.46
CA LEU A 275 -61.51 -9.06 24.73
C LEU A 275 -62.19 -10.07 25.67
N VAL A 276 -62.27 -9.78 26.96
CA VAL A 276 -63.10 -10.46 27.96
C VAL A 276 -63.99 -9.43 28.65
#